data_AF-A0AA42H1G6-F1
#
_entry.id   AF-A0AA42H1G6-F1
#
_cell.length_a   1.000
_cell.length_b   1.000
_cell.length_c   1.000
_cell.angle_alpha   90.00
_cell.angle_beta   90.00
_cell.angle_gamma   90.00
#
_symmetry.space_group_name_H-M   'P 1'
#
loop_
_entity.id
_entity.type
_entity.pdbx_description
1 polymer ?
#
loop_
_entity_poly.entity_id
_entity_poly.type
_entity_poly.pdbx_seq_one_letter_code
_entity_poly.pdbx_strand_id
1 'polypeptide(L)'
;MIDPATLLTYCAIVLGFVFIPGPATLLTLARASTSGTKVGIATGAGITAGDIIHTVFAVVGISAIIAASATLFSIIKYAGAAYLFYLGIKAILDKTPTMPGQDQIRLSASQAFRQGILAEVLNPKTALFFLAFLPQFVHPENGAVFMQLMILGVLFAVLGFVSTIVFAIGAGSLGAFVRRHPVVLKWQSKVVGGIYCGLSVRLALQQR
;
A
#
# COMPACT_ATOMS: atom_id res chain seq x y z
N MET A 1 14.28 7.58 19.57
CA MET A 1 14.22 7.65 18.09
C MET A 1 13.92 6.25 17.58
N ILE A 2 13.44 6.07 16.34
CA ILE A 2 13.20 4.70 15.80
C ILE A 2 14.54 3.96 15.75
N ASP A 3 14.58 2.77 16.35
CA ASP A 3 15.78 1.93 16.35
C ASP A 3 16.20 1.54 14.91
N PRO A 4 17.50 1.55 14.56
CA PRO A 4 17.97 1.20 13.22
C PRO A 4 17.56 -0.20 12.74
N ALA A 5 17.51 -1.20 13.62
CA ALA A 5 17.10 -2.56 13.24
C ALA A 5 15.60 -2.61 12.92
N THR A 6 14.78 -1.88 13.69
CA THR A 6 13.35 -1.69 13.39
C THR A 6 13.16 -1.01 12.03
N LEU A 7 13.93 0.04 11.75
CA LEU A 7 13.86 0.76 10.47
C LEU A 7 14.28 -0.12 9.29
N LEU A 8 15.34 -0.92 9.44
CA LEU A 8 15.79 -1.85 8.41
C LEU A 8 14.73 -2.93 8.12
N THR A 9 14.14 -3.48 9.18
CA THR A 9 13.07 -4.48 9.09
C THR A 9 11.84 -3.89 8.38
N TYR A 10 11.47 -2.66 8.74
CA TYR A 10 10.39 -1.93 8.09
C TYR A 10 10.66 -1.74 6.60
N CYS A 11 11.85 -1.23 6.23
CA CYS A 11 12.25 -1.06 4.83
C CYS A 11 12.16 -2.36 4.03
N ALA A 12 12.67 -3.48 4.57
CA ALA A 12 12.62 -4.77 3.90
C ALA A 12 11.17 -5.22 3.62
N ILE A 13 10.27 -5.03 4.59
CA ILE A 13 8.86 -5.41 4.43
C ILE A 13 8.15 -4.46 3.47
N VAL A 14 8.40 -3.15 3.54
CA VAL A 14 7.85 -2.18 2.58
C VAL A 14 8.31 -2.48 1.16
N LEU A 15 9.60 -2.79 0.96
CA LEU A 15 10.11 -3.18 -0.36
C LEU A 15 9.36 -4.41 -0.90
N GLY A 16 9.20 -5.46 -0.10
CA GLY A 16 8.37 -6.61 -0.49
C GLY A 16 6.94 -6.20 -0.82
N PHE A 17 6.35 -5.34 0.00
CA PHE A 17 4.98 -4.86 -0.16
C PHE A 17 4.77 -4.06 -1.45
N VAL A 18 5.65 -3.12 -1.79
CA VAL A 18 5.48 -2.22 -2.95
C VAL A 18 5.79 -2.92 -4.27
N PHE A 19 6.68 -3.92 -4.27
CA PHE A 19 6.99 -4.71 -5.46
C PHE A 19 6.01 -5.85 -5.71
N ILE A 20 5.22 -6.28 -4.73
CA ILE A 20 4.04 -7.10 -4.97
C ILE A 20 3.02 -6.23 -5.73
N PRO A 21 2.68 -6.56 -7.00
CA PRO A 21 1.77 -5.73 -7.78
C PRO A 21 0.43 -5.49 -7.03
N GLY A 22 -0.30 -4.47 -7.40
CA GLY A 22 -1.58 -4.16 -6.76
C GLY A 22 -2.29 -3.15 -7.61
N PRO A 23 -3.44 -2.62 -7.17
CA PRO A 23 -4.16 -1.59 -7.92
C PRO A 23 -3.24 -0.45 -8.39
N ALA A 24 -2.43 0.11 -7.49
CA ALA A 24 -1.48 1.19 -7.76
C ALA A 24 -0.39 0.82 -8.79
N THR A 25 0.26 -0.32 -8.58
CA THR A 25 1.31 -0.83 -9.48
C THR A 25 0.76 -1.16 -10.86
N LEU A 26 -0.41 -1.82 -10.93
CA LEU A 26 -1.07 -2.20 -12.18
C LEU A 26 -1.56 -0.97 -12.94
N LEU A 27 -2.08 0.04 -12.24
CA LEU A 27 -2.45 1.32 -12.82
C LEU A 27 -1.22 2.01 -13.43
N THR A 28 -0.12 2.09 -12.68
CA THR A 28 1.16 2.66 -13.17
C THR A 28 1.64 1.92 -14.41
N LEU A 29 1.65 0.59 -14.37
CA LEU A 29 2.07 -0.26 -15.47
C LEU A 29 1.18 -0.09 -16.71
N ALA A 30 -0.13 0.00 -16.53
CA ALA A 30 -1.09 0.23 -17.60
C ALA A 30 -0.92 1.63 -18.22
N ARG A 31 -0.77 2.68 -17.41
CA ARG A 31 -0.58 4.06 -17.88
C ARG A 31 0.76 4.25 -18.58
N ALA A 32 1.82 3.66 -18.05
CA ALA A 32 3.13 3.66 -18.68
C ALA A 32 3.12 2.90 -20.03
N SER A 33 2.43 1.75 -20.09
CA SER A 33 2.33 0.96 -21.33
C SER A 33 1.52 1.64 -22.43
N THR A 34 0.48 2.41 -22.07
CA THR A 34 -0.47 3.01 -23.03
C THR A 34 -0.11 4.44 -23.42
N SER A 35 0.36 5.24 -22.44
CA SER A 35 0.59 6.68 -22.56
C SER A 35 2.05 7.09 -22.36
N GLY A 36 2.95 6.11 -22.20
CA GLY A 36 4.40 6.32 -22.09
C GLY A 36 4.90 6.51 -20.65
N THR A 37 6.21 6.32 -20.46
CA THR A 37 6.88 6.34 -19.14
C THR A 37 6.63 7.62 -18.35
N LYS A 38 6.59 8.80 -19.00
CA LYS A 38 6.30 10.08 -18.33
C LYS A 38 4.92 10.08 -17.65
N VAL A 39 3.91 9.49 -18.30
CA VAL A 39 2.55 9.38 -17.76
C VAL A 39 2.50 8.32 -16.65
N GLY A 40 3.29 7.24 -16.79
CA GLY A 40 3.53 6.29 -15.70
C GLY A 40 4.11 6.92 -14.45
N ILE A 41 5.18 7.72 -14.58
CA ILE A 41 5.79 8.44 -13.46
C ILE A 41 4.81 9.43 -12.84
N ALA A 42 4.03 10.16 -13.66
CA ALA A 42 2.99 11.05 -13.15
C ALA A 42 1.90 10.30 -12.37
N THR A 43 1.53 9.09 -12.80
CA THR A 43 0.64 8.19 -12.05
C THR A 43 1.25 7.83 -10.70
N GLY A 44 2.53 7.43 -10.70
CA GLY A 44 3.29 7.12 -9.49
C GLY A 44 3.36 8.28 -8.51
N ALA A 45 3.60 9.50 -8.99
CA ALA A 45 3.59 10.71 -8.16
C ALA A 45 2.21 10.98 -7.55
N GLY A 46 1.14 10.69 -8.29
CA GLY A 46 -0.23 10.77 -7.78
C GLY A 46 -0.49 9.75 -6.67
N ILE A 47 -0.03 8.51 -6.86
CA ILE A 47 -0.07 7.45 -5.85
C ILE A 47 0.67 7.90 -4.58
N THR A 48 1.90 8.40 -4.72
CA THR A 48 2.68 8.93 -3.59
C THR A 48 1.96 10.04 -2.84
N ALA A 49 1.27 10.95 -3.54
CA ALA A 49 0.45 11.96 -2.88
C ALA A 49 -0.72 11.33 -2.08
N GLY A 50 -1.33 10.26 -2.59
CA GLY A 50 -2.29 9.44 -1.85
C GLY A 50 -1.69 8.75 -0.62
N ASP A 51 -0.46 8.24 -0.71
CA ASP A 51 0.26 7.65 0.44
C ASP A 51 0.52 8.68 1.55
N ILE A 52 0.82 9.93 1.17
CA ILE A 52 0.96 11.03 2.13
C ILE A 52 -0.39 11.35 2.79
N ILE A 53 -1.50 11.30 2.05
CA ILE A 53 -2.85 11.46 2.64
C ILE A 53 -3.14 10.33 3.64
N HIS A 54 -2.85 9.08 3.30
CA HIS A 54 -2.95 7.94 4.23
C HIS A 54 -2.06 8.13 5.45
N THR A 55 -0.84 8.64 5.27
CA THR A 55 0.08 8.96 6.37
C THR A 55 -0.55 9.95 7.33
N VAL A 56 -1.09 11.07 6.82
CA VAL A 56 -1.73 12.08 7.66
C VAL A 56 -2.93 11.49 8.41
N PHE A 57 -3.80 10.73 7.73
CA PHE A 57 -4.93 10.08 8.40
C PHE A 57 -4.51 9.07 9.46
N ALA A 58 -3.49 8.26 9.18
CA ALA A 58 -2.96 7.29 10.12
C ALA A 58 -2.35 8.00 11.33
N VAL A 59 -1.53 9.02 11.11
CA VAL A 59 -0.90 9.81 12.17
C VAL A 59 -1.95 10.46 13.06
N VAL A 60 -2.93 11.16 12.49
CA VAL A 60 -4.01 11.82 13.25
C VAL A 60 -4.88 10.79 13.97
N GLY A 61 -5.35 9.78 13.23
CA GLY A 61 -6.25 8.75 13.75
C GLY A 61 -5.62 7.91 14.86
N ILE A 62 -4.43 7.35 14.61
CA ILE A 62 -3.72 6.51 15.60
C ILE A 62 -3.32 7.33 16.82
N SER A 63 -2.82 8.56 16.64
CA SER A 63 -2.45 9.41 17.78
C SER A 63 -3.67 9.78 18.63
N ALA A 64 -4.81 10.09 17.99
CA ALA A 64 -6.06 10.36 18.69
C ALA A 64 -6.58 9.14 19.45
N ILE A 65 -6.49 7.94 18.86
CA ILE A 65 -6.92 6.69 19.50
C ILE A 65 -6.05 6.39 20.73
N ILE A 66 -4.74 6.52 20.62
CA ILE A 66 -3.79 6.32 21.73
C ILE A 66 -4.07 7.32 22.85
N ALA A 67 -4.39 8.58 22.52
CA ALA A 67 -4.68 9.61 23.50
C ALA A 67 -6.07 9.46 24.18
N ALA A 68 -7.06 8.88 23.49
CA ALA A 68 -8.44 8.88 23.95
C ALA A 68 -8.76 7.77 24.97
N SER A 69 -8.53 6.50 24.65
CA SER A 69 -8.84 5.38 25.55
C SER A 69 -8.33 4.06 25.02
N ALA A 70 -7.76 3.26 25.93
CA ALA A 70 -7.35 1.90 25.64
C ALA A 70 -8.53 1.00 25.17
N THR A 71 -9.78 1.30 25.58
CA THR A 71 -10.98 0.58 25.12
C THR A 71 -11.30 0.88 23.66
N LEU A 72 -11.21 2.15 23.25
CA LEU A 72 -11.43 2.57 21.86
C LEU A 72 -10.36 1.97 20.93
N PHE A 73 -9.10 1.94 21.40
CA PHE A 73 -8.01 1.25 20.72
C PHE A 73 -8.35 -0.24 20.49
N SER A 74 -8.82 -0.95 21.52
CA SER A 74 -9.21 -2.36 21.38
C SER A 74 -10.34 -2.57 20.36
N ILE A 75 -11.38 -1.72 20.37
CA ILE A 75 -12.50 -1.82 19.42
C ILE A 75 -12.00 -1.68 17.98
N ILE A 76 -11.20 -0.65 17.71
CA ILE A 76 -10.68 -0.37 16.37
C ILE A 76 -9.70 -1.46 15.94
N LYS A 77 -8.87 -1.97 16.86
CA LYS A 77 -7.97 -3.10 16.62
C LYS A 77 -8.74 -4.34 16.13
N TYR A 78 -9.80 -4.72 16.84
CA TYR A 78 -10.61 -5.89 16.45
C TYR A 78 -11.41 -5.65 15.17
N ALA A 79 -11.95 -4.44 14.96
CA ALA A 79 -12.63 -4.07 13.72
C ALA A 79 -11.67 -4.11 12.51
N GLY A 80 -10.45 -3.59 12.67
CA GLY A 80 -9.39 -3.65 11.68
C GLY A 80 -8.95 -5.08 11.39
N ALA A 81 -8.83 -5.94 12.41
CA ALA A 81 -8.52 -7.36 12.23
C ALA A 81 -9.63 -8.09 11.46
N ALA A 82 -10.90 -7.88 11.83
CA ALA A 82 -12.03 -8.49 11.11
C ALA A 82 -12.09 -8.04 9.65
N TYR A 83 -11.83 -6.75 9.38
CA TYR A 83 -11.82 -6.22 8.03
C TYR A 83 -10.63 -6.72 7.20
N LEU A 84 -9.43 -6.82 7.79
CA LEU A 84 -8.27 -7.47 7.19
C LEU A 84 -8.56 -8.92 6.82
N PHE A 85 -9.20 -9.68 7.72
CA PHE A 85 -9.55 -11.07 7.47
C PHE A 85 -10.54 -11.17 6.30
N TYR A 86 -11.60 -10.35 6.31
CA TYR A 86 -12.55 -10.27 5.19
C TYR A 86 -11.85 -9.97 3.85
N LEU A 87 -10.96 -8.97 3.82
CA LEU A 87 -10.23 -8.61 2.61
C LEU A 87 -9.20 -9.68 2.20
N GLY A 88 -8.60 -10.36 3.17
CA GLY A 88 -7.70 -11.49 2.93
C GLY A 88 -8.41 -12.64 2.23
N ILE A 89 -9.57 -13.02 2.76
CA ILE A 89 -10.46 -14.02 2.15
C ILE A 89 -10.94 -13.54 0.78
N LYS A 90 -11.38 -12.29 0.65
CA LYS A 90 -11.82 -11.73 -0.64
C LYS A 90 -10.70 -11.80 -1.68
N ALA A 91 -9.46 -11.43 -1.34
CA ALA A 91 -8.33 -11.50 -2.26
C ALA A 91 -7.95 -12.95 -2.64
N ILE A 92 -8.10 -13.91 -1.73
CA ILE A 92 -7.89 -15.33 -2.02
C ILE A 92 -8.96 -15.88 -2.98
N LEU A 93 -10.20 -15.41 -2.82
CA LEU A 93 -11.36 -15.87 -3.57
C LEU A 93 -11.61 -15.11 -4.89
N ASP A 94 -11.06 -13.90 -5.04
CA ASP A 94 -11.29 -13.07 -6.21
C ASP A 94 -10.68 -13.70 -7.48
N LYS A 95 -11.40 -13.56 -8.59
CA LYS A 95 -10.90 -14.00 -9.90
C LYS A 95 -9.73 -13.11 -10.33
N THR A 96 -8.76 -13.69 -11.02
CA THR A 96 -7.54 -13.03 -11.48
C THR A 96 -7.82 -11.61 -11.98
N PRO A 97 -7.21 -10.55 -11.39
CA PRO A 97 -7.41 -9.18 -11.84
C PRO A 97 -7.10 -9.09 -13.34
N THR A 98 -8.03 -8.57 -14.14
CA THR A 98 -7.78 -8.35 -15.56
C THR A 98 -6.98 -7.07 -15.73
N MET A 99 -5.88 -7.16 -16.48
CA MET A 99 -5.17 -5.97 -16.92
C MET A 99 -6.13 -5.14 -17.79
N PRO A 100 -6.28 -3.83 -17.58
CA PRO A 100 -7.17 -3.03 -18.41
C PRO A 100 -6.76 -3.12 -19.89
N GLY A 101 -7.74 -3.31 -20.77
CA GLY A 101 -7.53 -3.49 -22.22
C GLY A 101 -6.86 -2.28 -22.90
N GLN A 102 -6.27 -2.51 -24.08
CA GLN A 102 -5.43 -1.55 -24.81
C GLN A 102 -6.18 -0.36 -25.44
N ASP A 103 -7.52 -0.37 -25.47
CA ASP A 103 -8.34 0.71 -26.04
C ASP A 103 -8.52 1.90 -25.09
N GLN A 104 -7.44 2.32 -24.44
CA GLN A 104 -7.48 3.48 -23.54
C GLN A 104 -6.93 4.72 -24.24
N ILE A 105 -7.76 5.76 -24.26
CA ILE A 105 -7.39 7.11 -24.67
C ILE A 105 -6.08 7.50 -23.98
N ARG A 106 -5.10 7.95 -24.78
CA ARG A 106 -3.83 8.47 -24.25
C ARG A 106 -4.14 9.59 -23.27
N LEU A 107 -3.70 9.43 -22.03
CA LEU A 107 -3.91 10.43 -20.99
C LEU A 107 -2.78 11.43 -20.96
N SER A 108 -3.10 12.67 -20.58
CA SER A 108 -2.10 13.64 -20.14
C SER A 108 -1.51 13.22 -18.78
N ALA A 109 -0.28 13.68 -18.50
CA ALA A 109 0.37 13.45 -17.20
C ALA A 109 -0.47 13.99 -16.03
N SER A 110 -1.14 15.14 -16.21
CA SER A 110 -2.00 15.73 -15.18
C SER A 110 -3.23 14.86 -14.85
N GLN A 111 -3.90 14.32 -15.89
CA GLN A 111 -5.03 13.40 -15.68
C GLN A 111 -4.58 12.12 -14.98
N ALA A 112 -3.43 11.57 -15.37
CA ALA A 112 -2.88 10.36 -14.76
C ALA A 112 -2.46 10.57 -13.30
N PHE A 113 -1.88 11.73 -12.97
CA PHE A 113 -1.59 12.13 -11.59
C PHE A 113 -2.85 12.18 -10.72
N ARG A 114 -3.92 12.85 -11.19
CA ARG A 114 -5.19 12.94 -10.46
C ARG A 114 -5.85 11.58 -10.27
N GLN A 115 -5.78 10.71 -11.29
CA GLN A 115 -6.25 9.33 -11.17
C GLN A 115 -5.41 8.52 -10.19
N GLY A 116 -4.09 8.72 -10.16
CA GLY A 116 -3.19 8.08 -9.20
C GLY A 116 -3.56 8.41 -7.75
N ILE A 117 -3.83 9.70 -7.45
CA ILE A 117 -4.28 10.13 -6.12
C ILE A 117 -5.55 9.39 -5.73
N LEU A 118 -6.58 9.43 -6.58
CA LEU A 118 -7.88 8.85 -6.26
C LEU A 118 -7.77 7.32 -6.10
N ALA A 119 -7.02 6.67 -6.97
CA ALA A 119 -6.80 5.24 -6.91
C ALA A 119 -6.11 4.83 -5.60
N GLU A 120 -5.14 5.62 -5.14
CA GLU A 120 -4.39 5.32 -3.93
C GLU A 120 -5.18 5.64 -2.65
N VAL A 121 -5.90 6.76 -2.61
CA VAL A 121 -6.78 7.08 -1.48
C VAL A 121 -7.84 5.99 -1.29
N LEU A 122 -8.35 5.43 -2.39
CA LEU A 122 -9.31 4.33 -2.38
C LEU A 122 -8.66 2.94 -2.30
N ASN A 123 -7.34 2.86 -2.16
CA ASN A 123 -6.61 1.59 -2.18
C ASN A 123 -6.71 0.89 -0.81
N PRO A 124 -7.49 -0.20 -0.69
CA PRO A 124 -7.63 -0.90 0.58
C PRO A 124 -6.31 -1.56 1.01
N LYS A 125 -5.42 -1.90 0.08
CA LYS A 125 -4.12 -2.50 0.40
C LYS A 125 -3.28 -1.58 1.26
N THR A 126 -3.18 -0.32 0.86
CA THR A 126 -2.38 0.68 1.56
C THR A 126 -3.09 1.16 2.82
N ALA A 127 -4.38 1.46 2.75
CA ALA A 127 -5.15 1.86 3.93
C ALA A 127 -5.01 0.85 5.09
N LEU A 128 -5.09 -0.44 4.77
CA LEU A 128 -4.89 -1.53 5.72
C LEU A 128 -3.47 -1.63 6.26
N PHE A 129 -2.46 -1.48 5.39
CA PHE A 129 -1.07 -1.45 5.81
C PHE A 129 -0.84 -0.32 6.83
N PHE A 130 -1.36 0.87 6.55
CA PHE A 130 -1.24 2.02 7.45
C PHE A 130 -1.99 1.79 8.77
N LEU A 131 -3.18 1.20 8.74
CA LEU A 131 -3.98 0.98 9.94
C LEU A 131 -3.41 -0.13 10.85
N ALA A 132 -2.99 -1.25 10.27
CA ALA A 132 -2.67 -2.45 11.04
C ALA A 132 -1.17 -2.69 11.20
N PHE A 133 -0.37 -2.28 10.22
CA PHE A 133 1.03 -2.63 10.13
C PHE A 133 1.94 -1.48 10.58
N LEU A 134 1.65 -0.24 10.17
CA LEU A 134 2.42 0.94 10.57
C LEU A 134 2.59 1.08 12.10
N PRO A 135 1.54 0.89 12.95
CA PRO A 135 1.68 0.99 14.40
C PRO A 135 2.65 -0.05 15.00
N GLN A 136 2.90 -1.17 14.31
CA GLN A 136 3.75 -2.26 14.81
C GLN A 136 5.24 -1.86 14.91
N PHE A 137 5.63 -0.75 14.27
CA PHE A 137 6.99 -0.23 14.24
C PHE A 137 7.16 0.99 15.14
N VAL A 138 6.11 1.34 15.88
CA VAL A 138 6.10 2.49 16.78
C VAL A 138 6.28 2.01 18.21
N HIS A 139 7.24 2.62 18.87
CA HIS A 139 7.58 2.35 20.26
C HIS A 139 7.40 3.65 21.06
N PRO A 140 6.28 3.84 21.79
CA PRO A 140 6.01 5.09 22.53
C PRO A 140 7.14 5.49 23.50
N GLU A 141 7.84 4.52 24.06
CA GLU A 141 9.01 4.67 24.92
C GLU A 141 10.22 5.32 24.22
N ASN A 142 10.28 5.23 22.89
CA ASN A 142 11.37 5.74 22.07
C ASN A 142 11.13 7.17 21.56
N GLY A 143 10.15 7.89 22.10
CA GLY A 143 9.87 9.29 21.80
C GLY A 143 8.51 9.51 21.13
N ALA A 144 8.27 10.72 20.62
CA ALA A 144 6.95 11.14 20.14
C ALA A 144 6.39 10.22 19.03
N VAL A 145 5.28 9.53 19.33
CA VAL A 145 4.56 8.62 18.42
C VAL A 145 4.23 9.29 17.09
N PHE A 146 3.77 10.54 17.13
CA PHE A 146 3.48 11.35 15.94
C PHE A 146 4.69 11.42 14.99
N MET A 147 5.88 11.69 15.52
CA MET A 147 7.10 11.81 14.71
C MET A 147 7.52 10.46 14.13
N GLN A 148 7.37 9.38 14.89
CA GLN A 148 7.66 8.02 14.40
C GLN A 148 6.74 7.64 13.24
N LEU A 149 5.42 7.85 13.39
CA LEU A 149 4.43 7.56 12.35
C LEU A 149 4.67 8.41 11.09
N MET A 150 4.99 9.71 11.24
CA MET A 150 5.32 10.58 10.12
C MET A 150 6.55 10.10 9.35
N ILE A 151 7.62 9.73 10.04
CA ILE A 151 8.85 9.21 9.41
C ILE A 151 8.54 7.92 8.64
N LEU A 152 7.85 6.97 9.27
CA LEU A 152 7.52 5.69 8.65
C LEU A 152 6.60 5.84 7.42
N GLY A 153 5.62 6.75 7.49
CA GLY A 153 4.71 7.03 6.37
C GLY A 153 5.39 7.74 5.20
N VAL A 154 6.26 8.72 5.47
CA VAL A 154 7.07 9.36 4.42
C VAL A 154 8.02 8.36 3.77
N LEU A 155 8.66 7.51 4.58
CA LEU A 155 9.55 6.47 4.07
C LEU A 155 8.81 5.46 3.18
N PHE A 156 7.58 5.08 3.57
CA PHE A 156 6.70 4.27 2.72
C PHE A 156 6.43 4.95 1.39
N ALA A 157 6.02 6.22 1.40
CA ALA A 157 5.69 6.98 0.20
C ALA A 157 6.90 7.12 -0.74
N VAL A 158 8.10 7.31 -0.20
CA VAL A 158 9.35 7.37 -0.98
C VAL A 158 9.68 6.02 -1.61
N LEU A 159 9.65 4.93 -0.84
CA LEU A 159 9.92 3.58 -1.36
C LEU A 159 8.87 3.17 -2.41
N GLY A 160 7.61 3.51 -2.17
CA GLY A 160 6.51 3.35 -3.11
C GLY A 160 6.76 4.12 -4.41
N PHE A 161 7.15 5.40 -4.31
CA PHE A 161 7.46 6.21 -5.49
C PHE A 161 8.59 5.61 -6.32
N VAL A 162 9.70 5.22 -5.68
CA VAL A 162 10.83 4.56 -6.36
C VAL A 162 10.37 3.29 -7.07
N SER A 163 9.55 2.46 -6.40
CA SER A 163 8.97 1.27 -7.03
C SER A 163 8.12 1.62 -8.26
N THR A 164 7.26 2.64 -8.18
CA THR A 164 6.45 3.07 -9.34
C THR A 164 7.29 3.58 -10.50
N ILE A 165 8.43 4.23 -10.26
CA ILE A 165 9.38 4.61 -11.31
C ILE A 165 9.95 3.37 -12.00
N VAL A 166 10.37 2.36 -11.23
CA VAL A 166 10.86 1.08 -11.78
C VAL A 166 9.80 0.44 -12.68
N PHE A 167 8.55 0.38 -12.24
CA PHE A 167 7.45 -0.15 -13.04
C PHE A 167 7.13 0.69 -14.28
N ALA A 168 7.20 2.02 -14.17
CA ALA A 168 6.94 2.92 -15.29
C ALA A 168 8.00 2.83 -16.39
N ILE A 169 9.27 2.70 -16.01
CA ILE A 169 10.39 2.51 -16.94
C ILE A 169 10.33 1.10 -17.55
N GLY A 170 10.09 0.08 -16.73
CA GLY A 170 10.00 -1.32 -17.16
C GLY A 170 8.69 -1.69 -17.86
N ALA A 171 7.80 -0.75 -18.14
CA ALA A 171 6.43 -1.05 -18.53
C ALA A 171 6.29 -1.85 -19.83
N GLY A 172 7.21 -1.65 -20.78
CA GLY A 172 7.25 -2.42 -22.02
C GLY A 172 7.49 -3.92 -21.78
N SER A 173 8.52 -4.26 -21.01
CA SER A 173 8.92 -5.65 -20.72
C SER A 173 8.07 -6.29 -19.62
N LEU A 174 7.88 -5.60 -18.48
CA LEU A 174 7.09 -6.07 -17.34
C LEU A 174 5.60 -6.19 -17.72
N GLY A 175 5.08 -5.24 -18.48
CA GLY A 175 3.69 -5.28 -18.96
C GLY A 175 3.46 -6.46 -19.89
N ALA A 176 4.39 -6.74 -20.80
CA ALA A 176 4.32 -7.93 -21.65
C ALA A 176 4.45 -9.24 -20.85
N PHE A 177 5.33 -9.29 -19.85
CA PHE A 177 5.51 -10.46 -18.99
C PHE A 177 4.25 -10.80 -18.20
N VAL A 178 3.64 -9.80 -17.53
CA VAL A 178 2.41 -9.97 -16.73
C VAL A 178 1.24 -10.40 -17.62
N ARG A 179 1.11 -9.85 -18.83
CA ARG A 179 0.10 -10.28 -19.81
C ARG A 179 0.29 -11.72 -20.26
N ARG A 180 1.54 -12.15 -20.49
CA ARG A 180 1.85 -13.53 -20.90
C ARG A 180 1.68 -14.54 -19.77
N HIS A 181 1.80 -14.11 -18.51
CA HIS A 181 1.75 -14.98 -17.34
C HIS A 181 0.63 -14.54 -16.38
N PRO A 182 -0.66 -14.77 -16.72
CA PRO A 182 -1.79 -14.43 -15.85
C PRO A 182 -1.74 -15.15 -14.49
N VAL A 183 -0.96 -16.24 -14.40
CA VAL A 183 -0.65 -16.95 -13.15
C VAL A 183 0.03 -16.04 -12.12
N VAL A 184 0.80 -15.03 -12.54
CA VAL A 184 1.46 -14.06 -11.66
C VAL A 184 0.41 -13.26 -10.88
N LEU A 185 -0.60 -12.73 -11.57
CA LEU A 185 -1.71 -11.99 -10.96
C LEU A 185 -2.54 -12.89 -10.02
N LYS A 186 -2.73 -14.16 -10.39
CA LYS A 186 -3.47 -15.14 -9.58
C LYS A 186 -2.76 -15.47 -8.26
N TRP A 187 -1.46 -15.74 -8.30
CA TRP A 187 -0.67 -16.01 -7.09
C TRP A 187 -0.49 -14.77 -6.23
N GLN A 188 -0.40 -13.62 -6.85
CA GLN A 188 -0.40 -12.33 -6.17
C GLN A 188 -1.60 -12.18 -5.23
N SER A 189 -2.83 -12.36 -5.74
CA SER A 189 -4.03 -12.14 -4.93
C SER A 189 -4.06 -13.10 -3.74
N LYS A 190 -3.54 -14.33 -3.93
CA LYS A 190 -3.37 -15.32 -2.86
C LYS A 190 -2.32 -14.94 -1.83
N VAL A 191 -1.16 -14.46 -2.25
CA VAL A 191 -0.08 -14.02 -1.34
C VAL A 191 -0.54 -12.80 -0.53
N VAL A 192 -1.12 -11.80 -1.19
CA VAL A 192 -1.68 -10.61 -0.52
C VAL A 192 -2.78 -11.02 0.47
N GLY A 193 -3.69 -11.91 0.04
CA GLY A 193 -4.74 -12.37 0.92
C GLY A 193 -4.24 -13.18 2.11
N GLY A 194 -3.22 -14.03 1.91
CA GLY A 194 -2.53 -14.73 2.99
C GLY A 194 -1.84 -13.78 3.97
N ILE A 195 -1.18 -12.73 3.47
CA ILE A 195 -0.58 -11.68 4.31
C ILE A 195 -1.66 -10.99 5.14
N TYR A 196 -2.80 -10.60 4.56
CA TYR A 196 -3.89 -9.97 5.33
C TYR A 196 -4.50 -10.90 6.37
N CYS A 197 -4.70 -12.18 6.04
CA CYS A 197 -5.12 -13.16 7.03
C CYS A 197 -4.09 -13.30 8.16
N GLY A 198 -2.80 -13.39 7.86
CA GLY A 198 -1.74 -13.44 8.86
C GLY A 198 -1.67 -12.17 9.74
N LEU A 199 -1.77 -10.99 9.12
CA LEU A 199 -1.83 -9.71 9.83
C LEU A 199 -3.08 -9.59 10.70
N SER A 200 -4.23 -10.11 10.25
CA SER A 200 -5.47 -10.12 11.03
C SER A 200 -5.31 -10.92 12.33
N VAL A 201 -4.71 -12.11 12.23
CA VAL A 201 -4.43 -12.98 13.38
C VAL A 201 -3.44 -12.29 14.32
N ARG A 202 -2.33 -11.75 13.80
CA ARG A 202 -1.34 -11.03 14.60
C ARG A 202 -1.95 -9.81 15.31
N LEU A 203 -2.75 -9.02 14.61
CA LEU A 203 -3.42 -7.84 15.16
C LEU A 203 -4.44 -8.21 16.25
N ALA A 204 -5.18 -9.30 16.06
CA ALA A 204 -6.12 -9.81 17.06
C ALA A 204 -5.41 -10.31 18.33
N LEU A 205 -4.27 -11.00 18.16
CA LEU A 205 -3.48 -11.60 19.24
C LEU A 205 -2.53 -10.61 19.95
N GLN A 206 -2.29 -9.44 19.38
CA GLN A 206 -1.44 -8.42 19.99
C GLN A 206 -2.01 -7.98 21.34
N GLN A 207 -1.28 -8.25 22.42
CA GLN A 207 -1.58 -7.71 23.75
C GLN A 207 -1.16 -6.23 23.80
N ARG A 208 -1.87 -5.43 24.62
CA ARG A 208 -1.68 -3.98 24.73
C ARG A 208 -0.23 -3.61 25.06
#